data_AF-A0A1U8IM93-F1
#
_entry.id   AF-A0A1U8IM93-F1
#
_cell.length_a   1.000
_cell.length_b   1.000
_cell.length_c   1.000
_cell.angle_alpha   90.00
_cell.angle_beta   90.00
_cell.angle_gamma   90.00
#
_symmetry.space_group_name_H-M   'P 1'
#
loop_
_entity.id
_entity.type
_entity.pdbx_description
1 polymer ?
#
loop_
_entity_poly.entity_id
_entity_poly.type
_entity_poly.pdbx_seq_one_letter_code
_entity_poly.pdbx_strand_id
1 'polypeptide(L)'
;MMRVLDKKAMANLMTILWNSWSNRNNFIFRGKEEEATVIWERASTLNKDFRICNLLKEPLLSPNIALKKWEKPPKGFVKINFDTTVGVNRIGVRGDCKGRLFRFRWWGGFIETRVSVHEAECMAFEKSIQLAGQLNIKGNVIFETDHASLVNKLRNNVYVQG
;
A
#
# COMPACT_ATOMS: atom_id res chain seq x y z
N MET A 1 -7.85 18.63 -22.16
CA MET A 1 -8.04 17.40 -22.95
C MET A 1 -6.88 16.47 -22.67
N MET A 2 -7.10 15.38 -21.91
CA MET A 2 -6.02 14.44 -21.53
C MET A 2 -5.78 13.50 -22.73
N ARG A 3 -4.59 13.53 -23.32
CA ARG A 3 -4.27 12.65 -24.45
C ARG A 3 -4.25 11.20 -23.95
N VAL A 4 -5.07 10.34 -24.56
CA VAL A 4 -5.03 8.90 -24.29
C VAL A 4 -3.73 8.36 -24.87
N LEU A 5 -2.85 7.85 -24.01
CA LEU A 5 -1.62 7.19 -24.43
C LEU A 5 -1.97 5.85 -25.09
N ASP A 6 -1.29 5.52 -26.19
CA ASP A 6 -1.39 4.18 -26.76
C ASP A 6 -0.78 3.13 -25.81
N LYS A 7 -1.07 1.85 -26.05
CA LYS A 7 -0.64 0.73 -25.19
C LYS A 7 0.89 0.67 -25.03
N LYS A 8 1.66 1.01 -26.07
CA LYS A 8 3.12 0.98 -26.05
C LYS A 8 3.66 2.14 -25.23
N ALA A 9 3.12 3.34 -25.43
CA ALA A 9 3.46 4.53 -24.65
C ALA A 9 3.13 4.33 -23.16
N MET A 10 1.98 3.71 -22.84
CA MET A 10 1.61 3.36 -21.47
C MET A 10 2.57 2.34 -20.85
N ALA A 11 2.92 1.28 -21.58
CA ALA A 11 3.87 0.27 -21.08
C ALA A 11 5.26 0.89 -20.81
N ASN A 12 5.77 1.70 -21.74
CA ASN A 12 7.02 2.45 -21.56
C ASN A 12 6.97 3.33 -20.32
N LEU A 13 5.89 4.10 -20.15
CA LEU A 13 5.71 4.98 -19.01
C LEU A 13 5.71 4.19 -17.70
N MET A 14 4.98 3.09 -17.62
CA MET A 14 4.92 2.24 -16.42
C MET A 14 6.30 1.65 -16.08
N THR A 15 7.04 1.15 -17.07
CA THR A 15 8.38 0.59 -16.83
C THR A 15 9.38 1.65 -16.40
N ILE A 16 9.31 2.86 -16.93
CA ILE A 16 10.16 3.98 -16.51
C ILE A 16 9.84 4.37 -15.07
N LEU A 17 8.56 4.59 -14.75
CA LEU A 17 8.13 4.96 -13.40
C LEU A 17 8.54 3.92 -12.36
N TRP A 18 8.40 2.63 -12.68
CA TRP A 18 8.83 1.54 -11.80
C TRP A 18 10.33 1.59 -11.53
N ASN A 19 11.16 1.74 -12.57
CA ASN A 19 12.61 1.77 -12.41
C ASN A 19 13.10 3.04 -11.71
N SER A 20 12.48 4.21 -11.97
CA SER A 20 12.75 5.44 -11.23
C SER A 20 12.40 5.32 -9.75
N TRP A 21 11.26 4.72 -9.43
CA TRP A 21 10.85 4.45 -8.04
C TRP A 21 11.82 3.47 -7.35
N SER A 22 12.25 2.43 -8.06
CA SER A 22 13.23 1.46 -7.56
C SER A 22 14.59 2.12 -7.28
N ASN A 23 15.07 2.97 -8.18
CA ASN A 23 16.31 3.73 -7.97
C ASN A 23 16.21 4.65 -6.73
N ARG A 24 15.10 5.39 -6.60
CA ARG A 24 14.84 6.21 -5.42
C ARG A 24 14.89 5.39 -4.12
N ASN A 25 14.30 4.19 -4.12
CA ASN A 25 14.35 3.32 -2.95
C ASN A 25 15.77 2.81 -2.67
N ASN A 26 16.53 2.44 -3.70
CA ASN A 26 17.93 2.05 -3.51
C ASN A 26 18.77 3.18 -2.92
N PHE A 27 18.52 4.42 -3.33
CA PHE A 27 19.17 5.58 -2.74
C PHE A 27 18.78 5.74 -1.26
N ILE A 28 17.48 5.76 -0.96
CA ILE A 28 16.99 5.95 0.42
C ILE A 28 17.47 4.85 1.38
N PHE A 29 17.42 3.59 0.96
CA PHE A 29 17.68 2.45 1.86
C PHE A 29 19.11 1.91 1.80
N ARG A 30 19.83 2.13 0.71
CA ARG A 30 21.18 1.58 0.50
C ARG A 30 22.24 2.65 0.20
N GLY A 31 21.85 3.91 0.07
CA GLY A 31 22.75 5.01 -0.32
C GLY A 31 23.29 4.85 -1.75
N LYS A 32 22.63 4.05 -2.59
CA LYS A 32 23.06 3.76 -3.97
C LYS A 32 22.11 4.41 -4.96
N GLU A 33 22.63 5.34 -5.73
CA GLU A 33 21.93 5.96 -6.85
C GLU A 33 22.57 5.47 -8.15
N GLU A 34 21.72 5.09 -9.10
CA GLU A 34 22.12 4.69 -10.45
C GLU A 34 21.89 5.84 -11.42
N GLU A 35 22.76 5.93 -12.43
CA GLU A 35 22.65 6.93 -13.49
C GLU A 35 21.35 6.79 -14.29
N ALA A 36 20.81 7.92 -14.75
CA ALA A 36 19.57 7.95 -15.52
C ALA A 36 19.62 7.08 -16.79
N THR A 37 20.80 6.95 -17.40
CA THR A 37 21.03 6.09 -18.57
C THR A 37 20.84 4.61 -18.23
N VAL A 38 21.35 4.16 -17.08
CA VAL A 38 21.20 2.78 -16.59
C VAL A 38 19.73 2.47 -16.28
N ILE A 39 19.03 3.42 -15.67
CA ILE A 39 17.58 3.30 -15.39
C ILE A 39 16.78 3.19 -16.70
N TRP A 40 17.11 4.02 -17.69
CA TRP A 40 16.46 4.01 -19.01
C TRP A 40 16.69 2.70 -19.76
N GLU A 41 17.94 2.21 -19.79
CA GLU A 41 18.30 0.96 -20.43
C GLU A 41 17.57 -0.22 -19.78
N ARG A 42 17.58 -0.28 -18.44
CA ARG A 42 16.86 -1.32 -17.70
C ARG A 42 15.36 -1.29 -17.98
N ALA A 43 14.74 -0.11 -17.96
CA ALA A 43 13.32 0.04 -18.28
C ALA A 43 13.00 -0.39 -19.72
N SER A 44 13.86 -0.02 -20.67
CA SER A 44 13.72 -0.36 -22.08
C SER A 44 13.84 -1.86 -22.34
N THR A 45 14.82 -2.52 -21.71
CA THR A 45 15.03 -3.97 -21.79
C THR A 45 13.87 -4.71 -21.15
N LEU A 46 13.43 -4.30 -19.95
CA LEU A 46 12.30 -4.91 -19.26
C LEU A 46 11.00 -4.84 -20.10
N ASN A 47 10.74 -3.73 -20.78
CA ASN A 47 9.57 -3.62 -21.65
C ASN A 47 9.69 -4.51 -22.90
N LYS A 48 10.89 -4.61 -23.50
CA LYS A 48 11.12 -5.53 -24.63
C LYS A 48 10.86 -6.98 -24.20
N ASP A 49 11.42 -7.39 -23.07
CA ASP A 49 11.24 -8.75 -22.53
C ASP A 49 9.79 -9.03 -22.17
N PHE A 50 9.10 -8.08 -21.52
CA PHE A 50 7.68 -8.20 -21.21
C PHE A 50 6.83 -8.40 -22.47
N ARG A 51 7.11 -7.66 -23.55
CA ARG A 51 6.39 -7.82 -24.82
C ARG A 51 6.69 -9.16 -25.47
N ILE A 52 7.94 -9.61 -25.47
CA ILE A 52 8.33 -10.91 -26.04
C ILE A 52 7.65 -12.05 -25.26
N CYS A 53 7.71 -12.03 -23.93
CA CYS A 53 7.11 -13.06 -23.08
C CYS A 53 5.58 -13.13 -23.20
N ASN A 54 4.89 -11.99 -23.36
CA ASN A 54 3.43 -11.95 -23.54
C ASN A 54 2.95 -12.25 -24.97
N LEU A 55 3.84 -12.20 -25.97
CA LEU A 55 3.50 -12.60 -27.35
C LEU A 55 3.72 -14.11 -27.59
N LEU A 56 4.63 -14.74 -26.83
CA LEU A 56 5.03 -16.13 -27.03
C LEU A 56 4.26 -17.14 -26.17
N LYS A 57 3.51 -16.68 -25.16
CA LYS A 57 2.77 -17.56 -24.25
C LYS A 57 1.35 -17.05 -24.08
N GLU A 58 0.38 -17.97 -24.06
CA GLU A 58 -0.93 -17.66 -23.49
C GLU A 58 -0.71 -17.05 -22.09
N PRO A 59 -1.46 -15.99 -21.71
CA PRO A 59 -1.29 -15.38 -20.41
C PRO A 59 -1.37 -16.46 -19.32
N LEU A 60 -0.29 -16.64 -18.56
CA LEU A 60 -0.22 -17.60 -17.45
C LEU A 60 -1.26 -17.29 -16.35
N LEU A 61 -1.82 -16.09 -16.38
CA LEU A 61 -2.91 -15.68 -15.52
C LEU A 61 -4.21 -16.20 -16.12
N SER A 62 -4.79 -17.22 -15.49
CA SER A 62 -6.14 -17.67 -15.85
C SER A 62 -7.10 -16.46 -15.74
N PRO A 63 -8.11 -16.34 -16.63
CA PRO A 63 -9.15 -15.31 -16.49
C PRO A 63 -9.89 -15.39 -15.15
N ASN A 64 -9.79 -16.55 -14.49
CA ASN A 64 -10.42 -16.92 -13.22
C ASN A 64 -9.51 -16.69 -12.00
N ILE A 65 -8.52 -15.81 -12.08
CA ILE A 65 -8.06 -15.18 -10.84
C ILE A 65 -9.29 -14.44 -10.33
N ALA A 66 -9.90 -14.96 -9.27
CA ALA A 66 -10.77 -14.20 -8.40
C ALA A 66 -9.89 -13.07 -7.86
N LEU A 67 -9.77 -12.02 -8.68
CA LEU A 67 -9.10 -10.79 -8.32
C LEU A 67 -9.87 -10.36 -7.09
N LYS A 68 -9.24 -10.50 -5.93
CA LYS A 68 -9.70 -9.90 -4.69
C LYS A 68 -9.53 -8.40 -4.88
N LYS A 69 -10.38 -7.84 -5.75
CA LYS A 69 -10.39 -6.44 -6.12
C LYS A 69 -10.77 -5.71 -4.85
N TRP A 70 -10.13 -4.57 -4.65
CA TRP A 70 -10.50 -3.69 -3.58
C TRP A 70 -12.01 -3.39 -3.66
N GLU A 71 -12.75 -3.78 -2.63
CA GLU A 71 -14.17 -3.50 -2.52
C GLU A 71 -14.39 -2.17 -1.83
N LYS A 72 -15.30 -1.37 -2.40
CA LYS A 72 -15.70 -0.11 -1.80
C LYS A 72 -16.37 -0.37 -0.45
N PRO A 73 -16.07 0.40 0.61
CA PRO A 73 -16.76 0.23 1.87
C PRO A 73 -18.28 0.44 1.71
N PRO A 74 -19.10 -0.23 2.54
CA PRO A 74 -20.55 -0.07 2.53
C PRO A 74 -20.99 1.40 2.70
N LYS A 75 -22.21 1.72 2.27
CA LYS A 75 -22.75 3.08 2.42
C LYS A 75 -22.79 3.47 3.90
N GLY A 76 -22.23 4.64 4.22
CA GLY A 76 -22.17 5.15 5.60
C GLY A 76 -20.92 4.71 6.37
N PHE A 77 -20.06 3.88 5.78
CA PHE A 77 -18.82 3.44 6.40
C PHE A 77 -17.61 4.21 5.87
N VAL A 78 -16.67 4.51 6.76
CA VAL A 78 -15.31 4.91 6.39
C VAL A 78 -14.39 3.75 6.68
N LYS A 79 -13.55 3.39 5.69
CA LYS A 79 -12.54 2.36 5.87
C LYS A 79 -11.18 3.02 6.16
N ILE A 80 -10.52 2.57 7.21
CA ILE A 80 -9.18 3.00 7.62
C ILE A 80 -8.28 1.78 7.58
N ASN A 81 -7.37 1.73 6.62
CA ASN A 81 -6.31 0.72 6.61
C ASN A 81 -5.13 1.25 7.40
N PHE A 82 -4.54 0.43 8.27
CA PHE A 82 -3.34 0.78 9.02
C PHE A 82 -2.33 -0.37 8.97
N ASP A 83 -1.05 -0.02 9.05
CA ASP A 83 0.07 -0.94 8.94
C ASP A 83 1.29 -0.36 9.66
N THR A 84 2.19 -1.24 10.08
CA THR A 84 3.49 -0.87 10.65
C THR A 84 4.67 -1.55 9.99
N THR A 85 5.80 -0.84 10.06
CA THR A 85 7.10 -1.39 9.73
C THR A 85 8.03 -1.19 10.91
N VAL A 86 8.56 -2.28 11.46
CA VAL A 86 9.52 -2.22 12.56
C VAL A 86 10.94 -2.33 12.01
N GLY A 87 11.77 -1.34 12.29
CA GLY A 87 13.22 -1.34 12.13
C GLY A 87 13.93 -1.35 13.48
N VAL A 88 15.27 -1.46 13.45
CA VAL A 88 16.11 -1.70 14.65
C VAL A 88 15.84 -0.73 15.81
N ASN A 89 15.54 0.55 15.51
CA ASN A 89 15.19 1.59 16.50
C ASN A 89 14.03 2.49 16.05
N ARG A 90 13.25 2.08 15.04
CA ARG A 90 12.25 2.94 14.41
C ARG A 90 11.01 2.15 14.03
N ILE A 91 9.84 2.70 14.32
CA ILE A 91 8.57 2.20 13.78
C ILE A 91 8.10 3.17 12.72
N GLY A 92 7.91 2.70 11.49
CA GLY A 92 7.09 3.37 10.50
C GLY A 92 5.64 3.01 10.72
N VAL A 93 4.78 4.00 10.91
CA VAL A 93 3.33 3.78 10.97
C VAL A 93 2.71 4.41 9.74
N ARG A 94 1.77 3.71 9.09
CA ARG A 94 1.03 4.23 7.96
C ARG A 94 -0.45 3.96 8.12
N GLY A 95 -1.27 4.90 7.68
CA GLY A 95 -2.66 4.60 7.40
C GLY A 95 -3.24 5.42 6.27
N ASP A 96 -4.33 4.90 5.71
CA ASP A 96 -5.09 5.52 4.64
C ASP A 96 -6.58 5.39 4.97
N CYS A 97 -7.30 6.51 4.91
CA CYS A 97 -8.74 6.52 5.07
C CYS A 97 -9.46 6.84 3.76
N LYS A 98 -10.51 6.06 3.49
CA LYS A 98 -11.33 6.20 2.29
C LYS A 98 -12.80 6.14 2.63
N GLY A 99 -13.52 7.20 2.25
CA GLY A 99 -14.95 7.35 2.43
C GLY A 99 -15.64 7.94 1.20
N ARG A 100 -16.95 8.13 1.28
CA ARG A 100 -17.71 8.79 0.20
C ARG A 100 -17.39 10.29 0.10
N LEU A 101 -17.09 10.92 1.24
CA LEU A 101 -16.74 12.34 1.36
C LEU A 101 -15.21 12.58 1.37
N PHE A 102 -14.43 11.64 1.90
CA PHE A 102 -12.97 11.72 2.00
C PHE A 102 -12.30 10.95 0.85
N ARG A 103 -11.63 11.68 -0.04
CA ARG A 103 -10.79 11.13 -1.10
C ARG A 103 -9.36 11.02 -0.56
N PHE A 104 -8.93 9.80 -0.22
CA PHE A 104 -7.55 9.39 0.11
C PHE A 104 -6.76 10.38 0.98
N ARG A 105 -6.77 10.16 2.30
CA ARG A 105 -5.88 10.90 3.22
C ARG A 105 -4.88 9.93 3.82
N TRP A 106 -3.66 10.07 3.35
CA TRP A 106 -2.49 9.34 3.85
C TRP A 106 -1.96 10.03 5.09
N TRP A 107 -1.56 9.23 6.08
CA TRP A 107 -0.75 9.69 7.19
C TRP A 107 0.34 8.66 7.47
N GLY A 108 1.45 9.15 8.02
CA GLY A 108 2.51 8.29 8.49
C GLY A 108 3.60 9.07 9.18
N GLY A 109 4.43 8.35 9.93
CA GLY A 109 5.55 8.94 10.66
C GLY A 109 6.44 7.88 11.26
N PHE A 110 7.62 8.32 11.71
CA PHE A 110 8.58 7.48 12.41
C PHE A 110 8.51 7.77 13.90
N ILE A 111 8.51 6.71 14.70
CA ILE A 111 8.67 6.80 16.15
C ILE A 111 10.00 6.14 16.48
N GLU A 112 10.94 6.88 17.07
CA GLU A 112 12.20 6.32 17.54
C GLU A 112 11.97 5.60 18.86
N THR A 113 11.64 4.32 18.76
CA THR A 113 11.41 3.44 19.91
C THR A 113 11.74 2.00 19.51
N ARG A 114 11.94 1.15 20.51
CA ARG A 114 12.07 -0.30 20.34
C ARG A 114 10.83 -0.96 20.91
N VAL A 115 10.00 -1.49 20.02
CA VAL A 115 8.82 -2.26 20.42
C VAL A 115 8.74 -3.51 19.54
N SER A 116 8.01 -4.51 20.02
CA SER A 116 7.67 -5.68 19.23
C SER A 116 6.75 -5.32 18.06
N VAL A 117 6.70 -6.17 17.04
CA VAL A 117 5.77 -6.01 15.90
C VAL A 117 4.32 -5.90 16.39
N HIS A 118 3.95 -6.68 17.41
CA HIS A 118 2.60 -6.64 17.96
C HIS A 118 2.27 -5.29 18.63
N GLU A 119 3.21 -4.75 19.41
CA GLU A 119 3.03 -3.43 20.04
C GLU A 119 3.01 -2.31 19.00
N ALA A 120 3.85 -2.39 17.97
CA ALA A 120 3.82 -1.44 16.85
C ALA A 120 2.45 -1.41 16.18
N GLU A 121 1.90 -2.57 15.84
CA GLU A 121 0.55 -2.70 15.27
C GLU A 121 -0.53 -2.13 16.17
N CYS A 122 -0.46 -2.37 17.49
CA CYS A 122 -1.37 -1.76 18.46
C CYS A 122 -1.27 -0.22 18.46
N MET A 123 -0.05 0.33 18.39
CA MET A 123 0.16 1.78 18.30
C MET A 123 -0.40 2.37 17.01
N ALA A 124 -0.28 1.64 15.89
CA ALA A 124 -0.86 2.06 14.62
C ALA A 124 -2.38 2.06 14.64
N PHE A 125 -2.96 1.05 15.28
CA PHE A 125 -4.39 1.00 15.52
C PHE A 125 -4.87 2.18 16.38
N GLU A 126 -4.19 2.48 17.48
CA GLU A 126 -4.51 3.61 18.36
C GLU A 126 -4.48 4.94 17.60
N LYS A 127 -3.41 5.20 16.84
CA LYS A 127 -3.30 6.41 16.01
C LYS A 127 -4.39 6.49 14.94
N SER A 128 -4.83 5.35 14.41
CA SER A 128 -5.94 5.29 13.45
C SER A 128 -7.26 5.71 14.08
N ILE A 129 -7.51 5.32 15.34
CA ILE A 129 -8.68 5.75 16.11
C ILE A 129 -8.62 7.26 16.39
N GLN A 130 -7.47 7.76 16.84
CA GLN A 130 -7.26 9.19 17.09
C GLN A 130 -7.51 10.02 15.83
N LEU A 131 -7.02 9.56 14.68
CA LEU A 131 -7.27 10.20 13.40
C LEU A 131 -8.76 10.21 13.04
N ALA A 132 -9.47 9.11 13.28
CA ALA A 132 -10.91 9.07 13.03
C ALA A 132 -11.67 10.12 13.86
N GLY A 133 -11.24 10.31 15.13
CA GLY A 133 -11.71 11.39 15.99
C GLY A 133 -11.39 12.78 15.46
N GLN A 134 -10.14 13.04 15.06
CA GLN A 134 -9.71 14.33 14.49
C GLN A 134 -10.43 14.69 13.19
N LEU A 135 -10.74 13.68 12.37
CA LEU A 135 -11.52 13.82 11.14
C LEU A 135 -13.03 13.95 11.39
N ASN A 136 -13.46 13.94 12.66
CA ASN A 136 -14.85 14.03 13.08
C ASN A 136 -15.72 12.97 12.37
N ILE A 137 -15.19 11.75 12.22
CA ILE A 137 -15.92 10.65 11.62
C ILE A 137 -16.94 10.15 12.63
N LYS A 138 -18.16 10.67 12.55
CA LYS A 138 -19.30 10.32 13.44
C LYS A 138 -20.04 9.04 13.03
N GLY A 139 -19.63 8.42 11.92
CA GLY A 139 -20.28 7.24 11.35
C GLY A 139 -19.56 5.94 11.69
N ASN A 140 -20.00 4.85 11.06
CA ASN A 140 -19.38 3.55 11.25
C ASN A 140 -17.98 3.52 10.60
N VAL A 141 -16.98 3.01 11.32
CA VAL A 141 -15.60 2.91 10.84
C VAL A 141 -15.18 1.44 10.76
N ILE A 142 -14.56 1.06 9.65
CA ILE A 142 -13.94 -0.27 9.45
C ILE A 142 -12.44 -0.08 9.52
N PHE A 143 -11.79 -0.74 10.47
CA PHE A 143 -10.34 -0.78 10.57
C PHE A 143 -9.82 -2.08 9.93
N GLU A 144 -8.83 -1.97 9.05
CA GLU A 144 -8.18 -3.10 8.37
C GLU A 144 -6.67 -3.08 8.62
N THR A 145 -6.11 -4.25 8.92
CA THR A 145 -4.67 -4.55 9.09
C THR A 145 -4.44 -5.97 8.56
N ASP A 146 -3.21 -6.28 8.12
CA ASP A 146 -2.79 -7.63 7.76
C ASP A 146 -2.27 -8.44 8.97
N HIS A 147 -2.21 -7.83 10.15
CA HIS A 147 -1.76 -8.49 11.38
C HIS A 147 -2.84 -9.38 12.02
N ALA A 148 -2.95 -10.63 11.53
CA ALA A 148 -3.98 -11.59 11.93
C ALA A 148 -4.10 -11.79 13.45
N SER A 149 -3.00 -11.80 14.20
CA SER A 149 -3.00 -11.96 15.66
C SER A 149 -3.76 -10.84 16.36
N LEU A 150 -3.63 -9.59 15.89
CA LEU A 150 -4.33 -8.43 16.45
C LEU A 150 -5.82 -8.52 16.13
N VAL A 151 -6.17 -8.86 14.88
CA VAL A 151 -7.56 -9.05 14.45
C VAL A 151 -8.26 -10.12 15.29
N ASN A 152 -7.61 -11.27 15.49
CA ASN A 152 -8.17 -12.36 16.27
C ASN A 152 -8.36 -11.97 17.74
N LYS A 153 -7.38 -11.29 18.35
CA LYS A 153 -7.47 -10.83 19.74
C LYS A 153 -8.60 -9.83 19.95
N LEU A 154 -8.75 -8.86 19.06
CA LEU A 154 -9.84 -7.87 19.14
C LEU A 154 -11.21 -8.51 18.92
N ARG A 155 -11.35 -9.44 17.96
CA ARG A 155 -12.61 -10.15 17.75
C ARG A 155 -12.98 -11.00 18.95
N ASN A 156 -12.04 -11.76 19.49
CA ASN A 156 -12.31 -12.65 20.62
C ASN A 156 -12.67 -11.87 21.90
N ASN A 157 -12.05 -10.72 22.15
CA ASN A 157 -12.38 -9.89 23.31
C ASN A 157 -13.80 -9.27 23.25
N VAL A 158 -14.38 -9.10 22.05
CA VAL A 158 -15.76 -8.61 21.89
C VAL A 158 -16.79 -9.69 22.24
N TYR A 159 -16.44 -10.98 22.14
CA TYR A 159 -17.34 -12.10 22.47
C TYR A 159 -17.26 -12.59 23.91
N VAL A 160 -16.36 -12.04 24.74
CA VAL A 160 -16.15 -12.48 26.15
C VAL A 160 -16.89 -11.58 27.16
N GLN A 161 -17.67 -10.59 26.71
CA GLN A 161 -18.57 -9.79 27.57
C GLN A 161 -20.05 -10.12 27.36
N GLY A 162 -20.39 -11.41 27.36
CA GLY A 162 -21.77 -11.92 27.43
C GLY A 162 -22.02 -12.59 28.76
#